data_AF-C4RQQ0-F1
#
_entry.id   AF-C4RQQ0-F1
#
_cell.length_a   1.000
_cell.length_b   1.000
_cell.length_c   1.000
_cell.angle_alpha   90.00
_cell.angle_beta   90.00
_cell.angle_gamma   90.00
#
_symmetry.space_group_name_H-M   'P 1'
#
loop_
_entity.id
_entity.type
_entity.pdbx_description
1 polymer ?
#
loop_
_entity_poly.entity_id
_entity_poly.type
_entity_poly.pdbx_seq_one_letter_code
_entity_poly.pdbx_strand_id
1 'polypeptide(L)'
;MYRIGRRLLSAGVLVMLAGVVAVSPAVPAHAVPSMTFVTATSAINSDLGKTQLVHCPPGRRILGGGAYVGGGGREVMVDTMKPVSTPTGDYFQVNASVTTRPDHTGFGGDWFVVAYGICGSAPAGLEYVSASTARSLTSSRSVTVSCPAGKRVIGAGGQIHPAFGFVVLDDIVPSASLTSVRVAAYEAETTWPIPWGVEAFAVCADPIPGLTLVSAASPGDSLDKTVGVTCPTGTRVHGLGASLTAPVGEAAIIALYPAQPLDHVRLEAREDRSGYDGNWTARVHAICAT
;
A
#
# COMPACT_ATOMS: atom_id res chain seq x y z
N MET A 1 -62.03 -12.76 78.81
CA MET A 1 -62.27 -12.47 77.39
C MET A 1 -61.20 -11.48 76.91
N TYR A 2 -60.47 -11.85 75.84
CA TYR A 2 -59.64 -11.05 74.91
C TYR A 2 -58.48 -10.16 75.44
N ARG A 3 -57.22 -10.62 75.22
CA ARG A 3 -56.09 -10.06 74.39
C ARG A 3 -55.61 -8.64 74.77
N ILE A 4 -54.31 -8.30 74.80
CA ILE A 4 -53.35 -8.27 73.68
C ILE A 4 -51.92 -8.16 74.26
N GLY A 5 -50.99 -9.01 73.82
CA GLY A 5 -49.55 -8.88 74.04
C GLY A 5 -48.88 -8.13 72.89
N ARG A 6 -48.06 -7.12 73.20
CA ARG A 6 -47.28 -6.32 72.24
C ARG A 6 -45.92 -7.01 72.00
N ARG A 7 -45.69 -7.50 70.78
CA ARG A 7 -44.36 -7.94 70.32
C ARG A 7 -43.66 -6.74 69.66
N LEU A 8 -42.46 -6.40 70.14
CA LEU A 8 -41.52 -5.47 69.50
C LEU A 8 -40.69 -6.28 68.50
N LEU A 9 -40.69 -5.86 67.23
CA LEU A 9 -39.82 -6.38 66.17
C LEU A 9 -38.63 -5.43 66.04
N SER A 10 -37.43 -5.93 66.31
CA SER A 10 -36.16 -5.24 66.07
C SER A 10 -35.75 -5.43 64.61
N ALA A 11 -35.61 -4.33 63.86
CA ALA A 11 -35.06 -4.35 62.50
C ALA A 11 -33.53 -4.24 62.57
N GLY A 12 -32.82 -5.27 62.11
CA GLY A 12 -31.37 -5.25 61.93
C GLY A 12 -30.99 -4.56 60.63
N VAL A 13 -30.08 -3.59 60.71
CA VAL A 13 -29.53 -2.86 59.55
C VAL A 13 -28.35 -3.66 58.99
N LEU A 14 -28.47 -4.10 57.73
CA LEU A 14 -27.37 -4.69 56.96
C LEU A 14 -26.51 -3.56 56.37
N VAL A 15 -25.23 -3.52 56.72
CA VAL A 15 -24.23 -2.62 56.10
C VAL A 15 -23.62 -3.33 54.90
N MET A 16 -23.97 -2.88 53.68
CA MET A 16 -23.36 -3.34 52.43
C MET A 16 -22.10 -2.52 52.14
N LEU A 17 -20.93 -3.15 52.19
CA LEU A 17 -19.65 -2.59 51.74
C LEU A 17 -19.62 -2.58 50.20
N ALA A 18 -19.79 -1.40 49.59
CA ALA A 18 -19.55 -1.21 48.16
C ALA A 18 -18.03 -1.12 47.92
N GLY A 19 -17.44 -2.18 47.36
CA GLY A 19 -16.06 -2.16 46.88
C GLY A 19 -15.94 -1.25 45.65
N VAL A 20 -15.17 -0.17 45.78
CA VAL A 20 -14.84 0.71 44.65
C VAL A 20 -13.78 -0.01 43.81
N VAL A 21 -14.20 -0.58 42.67
CA VAL A 21 -13.26 -1.03 41.64
C VAL A 21 -12.68 0.21 40.98
N ALA A 22 -11.40 0.48 41.23
CA ALA A 22 -10.65 1.53 40.55
C ALA A 22 -10.49 1.14 39.06
N VAL A 23 -11.34 1.70 38.21
CA VAL A 23 -11.18 1.62 36.75
C VAL A 23 -9.99 2.50 36.39
N SER A 24 -8.85 1.88 36.08
CA SER A 24 -7.72 2.61 35.51
C SER A 24 -8.13 3.13 34.13
N PRO A 25 -7.91 4.42 33.80
CA PRO A 25 -8.16 4.91 32.44
C PRO A 25 -7.24 4.15 31.48
N ALA A 26 -7.82 3.60 30.42
CA ALA A 26 -7.04 3.01 29.33
C ALA A 26 -6.13 4.11 28.75
N VAL A 27 -4.82 3.89 28.79
CA VAL A 27 -3.87 4.74 28.07
C VAL A 27 -4.18 4.56 26.57
N PRO A 28 -4.42 5.63 25.79
CA PRO A 28 -4.67 5.48 24.37
C PRO A 28 -3.49 4.76 23.72
N ALA A 29 -3.78 3.74 22.91
CA ALA A 29 -2.79 3.05 22.10
C ALA A 29 -2.10 4.08 21.21
N HIS A 30 -0.83 4.35 21.51
CA HIS A 30 -0.08 5.36 20.79
C HIS A 30 0.20 4.87 19.38
N ALA A 31 -0.09 5.76 18.45
CA ALA A 31 0.40 5.67 17.10
C ALA A 31 1.89 5.38 17.05
N VAL A 32 2.41 4.78 15.96
CA VAL A 32 3.86 4.94 15.67
C VAL A 32 4.16 6.43 15.76
N PRO A 33 4.86 6.91 16.82
CA PRO A 33 4.93 8.33 17.06
C PRO A 33 5.59 8.98 15.85
N SER A 34 5.10 10.16 15.47
CA SER A 34 5.78 11.05 14.53
C SER A 34 5.90 10.55 13.09
N MET A 35 4.92 9.82 12.54
CA MET A 35 4.87 9.58 11.10
C MET A 35 4.86 10.91 10.31
N THR A 36 5.60 10.91 9.22
CA THR A 36 5.80 12.06 8.33
C THR A 36 5.56 11.63 6.91
N PHE A 37 4.82 12.45 6.18
CA PHE A 37 4.59 12.29 4.76
C PHE A 37 5.60 13.15 4.00
N VAL A 38 6.33 12.53 3.08
CA VAL A 38 7.32 13.19 2.23
C VAL A 38 6.97 12.98 0.76
N THR A 39 7.34 13.93 -0.08
CA THR A 39 7.11 13.86 -1.53
C THR A 39 8.28 14.46 -2.29
N ALA A 40 8.54 13.94 -3.49
CA ALA A 40 9.50 14.49 -4.43
C ALA A 40 8.99 14.31 -5.87
N THR A 41 9.25 15.28 -6.72
CA THR A 41 8.78 15.32 -8.12
C THR A 41 9.96 15.35 -9.06
N SER A 42 9.90 14.54 -10.13
CA SER A 42 10.91 14.55 -11.19
C SER A 42 10.75 15.73 -12.14
N ALA A 43 11.73 15.94 -13.01
CA ALA A 43 11.64 16.95 -14.06
C ALA A 43 10.49 16.64 -15.05
N ILE A 44 9.81 17.71 -15.49
CA ILE A 44 8.81 17.66 -16.56
C ILE A 44 9.55 17.71 -17.89
N ASN A 45 9.61 16.58 -18.59
CA ASN A 45 10.22 16.45 -19.92
C ASN A 45 9.73 15.14 -20.59
N SER A 46 10.14 14.90 -21.82
CA SER A 46 9.77 13.75 -22.64
C SER A 46 10.74 12.56 -22.57
N ASP A 47 11.50 12.40 -21.48
CA ASP A 47 12.40 11.24 -21.30
C ASP A 47 11.61 9.92 -21.38
N LEU A 48 12.20 8.86 -21.93
CA LEU A 48 11.52 7.56 -22.09
C LEU A 48 11.29 6.81 -20.77
N GLY A 49 12.01 7.17 -19.72
CA GLY A 49 11.85 6.60 -18.39
C GLY A 49 12.40 7.53 -17.34
N LYS A 50 11.79 7.53 -16.16
CA LYS A 50 12.18 8.37 -15.02
C LYS A 50 12.32 7.52 -13.78
N THR A 51 13.31 7.85 -12.97
CA THR A 51 13.46 7.36 -11.60
C THR A 51 13.34 8.58 -10.68
N GLN A 52 12.46 8.50 -9.70
CA GLN A 52 12.31 9.51 -8.66
C GLN A 52 12.44 8.87 -7.29
N LEU A 53 13.27 9.47 -6.45
CA LEU A 53 13.47 9.06 -5.06
C LEU A 53 12.86 10.10 -4.13
N VAL A 54 12.32 9.65 -3.01
CA VAL A 54 11.95 10.52 -1.89
C VAL A 54 12.58 9.98 -0.61
N HIS A 55 13.44 10.79 -0.01
CA HIS A 55 14.22 10.41 1.16
C HIS A 55 13.44 10.67 2.46
N CYS A 56 13.54 9.74 3.40
CA CYS A 56 13.09 10.00 4.75
C CYS A 56 14.02 11.00 5.46
N PRO A 57 13.49 11.81 6.39
CA PRO A 57 14.32 12.66 7.22
C PRO A 57 15.37 11.84 8.00
N PRO A 58 16.52 12.44 8.38
CA PRO A 58 17.54 11.76 9.17
C PRO A 58 16.95 11.08 10.43
N GLY A 59 17.39 9.86 10.69
CA GLY A 59 16.91 9.05 11.83
C GLY A 59 15.52 8.45 11.66
N ARG A 60 14.85 8.64 10.51
CA ARG A 60 13.57 8.00 10.19
C ARG A 60 13.73 6.84 9.24
N ARG A 61 12.76 5.94 9.27
CA ARG A 61 12.67 4.73 8.46
C ARG A 61 11.54 4.83 7.46
N ILE A 62 11.73 4.28 6.27
CA ILE A 62 10.66 4.20 5.26
C ILE A 62 9.73 3.05 5.64
N LEU A 63 8.46 3.35 5.84
CA LEU A 63 7.42 2.38 6.20
C LEU A 63 6.63 1.93 4.97
N GLY A 64 6.45 2.84 4.01
CA GLY A 64 5.72 2.60 2.77
C GLY A 64 5.81 3.83 1.88
N GLY A 65 5.12 3.79 0.75
CA GLY A 65 5.13 4.87 -0.21
C GLY A 65 4.27 4.58 -1.41
N GLY A 66 4.27 5.50 -2.36
CA GLY A 66 3.41 5.43 -3.53
C GLY A 66 3.98 6.23 -4.71
N ALA A 67 3.24 6.21 -5.81
CA ALA A 67 3.59 6.85 -7.06
C ALA A 67 2.41 7.62 -7.66
N TYR A 68 2.73 8.65 -8.43
CA TYR A 68 1.80 9.31 -9.35
C TYR A 68 2.54 9.70 -10.62
N VAL A 69 1.95 9.39 -11.77
CA VAL A 69 2.41 9.85 -13.08
C VAL A 69 1.49 10.97 -13.56
N GLY A 70 2.08 12.15 -13.79
CA GLY A 70 1.39 13.31 -14.33
C GLY A 70 1.77 13.55 -15.78
N GLY A 71 0.79 13.83 -16.64
CA GLY A 71 1.02 14.13 -18.06
C GLY A 71 1.37 12.94 -18.96
N GLY A 72 1.46 11.72 -18.43
CA GLY A 72 1.87 10.52 -19.17
C GLY A 72 0.84 9.93 -20.15
N GLY A 73 -0.32 10.56 -20.31
CA GLY A 73 -1.40 10.03 -21.16
C GLY A 73 -1.81 8.61 -20.78
N ARG A 74 -2.01 7.76 -21.79
CA ARG A 74 -2.24 6.30 -21.64
C ARG A 74 -1.00 5.50 -22.06
N GLU A 75 0.17 6.12 -21.95
CA GLU A 75 1.39 5.65 -22.60
C GLU A 75 2.61 5.67 -21.66
N VAL A 76 2.41 5.99 -20.38
CA VAL A 76 3.44 5.92 -19.33
C VAL A 76 2.87 5.15 -18.16
N MET A 77 3.62 4.17 -17.69
CA MET A 77 3.22 3.29 -16.59
C MET A 77 4.26 3.23 -15.49
N VAL A 78 3.81 2.96 -14.27
CA VAL A 78 4.68 2.76 -13.11
C VAL A 78 5.26 1.35 -13.15
N ASP A 79 6.59 1.23 -13.17
CA ASP A 79 7.28 -0.06 -13.20
C ASP A 79 7.84 -0.47 -11.83
N THR A 80 8.03 0.51 -10.95
CA THR A 80 8.66 0.31 -9.64
C THR A 80 8.01 1.19 -8.61
N MET A 81 7.65 0.59 -7.49
CA MET A 81 7.28 1.24 -6.23
C MET A 81 7.91 0.42 -5.11
N LYS A 82 9.06 0.83 -4.59
CA LYS A 82 9.73 0.02 -3.55
C LYS A 82 10.30 0.85 -2.40
N PRO A 83 10.19 0.32 -1.16
CA PRO A 83 10.96 0.84 -0.04
C PRO A 83 12.42 0.41 -0.20
N VAL A 84 13.34 1.33 0.10
CA VAL A 84 14.78 1.04 0.11
C VAL A 84 15.38 1.52 1.43
N SER A 85 16.09 0.62 2.09
CA SER A 85 16.84 0.88 3.31
C SER A 85 18.33 0.73 3.04
N THR A 86 19.10 1.78 3.31
CA THR A 86 20.56 1.78 3.14
C THR A 86 21.25 2.34 4.38
N PRO A 87 22.57 2.12 4.55
CA PRO A 87 23.31 2.72 5.66
C PRO A 87 23.29 4.25 5.67
N THR A 88 23.10 4.90 4.52
CA THR A 88 23.08 6.36 4.40
C THR A 88 21.68 6.98 4.54
N GLY A 89 20.64 6.14 4.60
CA GLY A 89 19.27 6.58 4.80
C GLY A 89 18.26 5.73 4.04
N ASP A 90 17.01 5.90 4.45
CA ASP A 90 15.86 5.23 3.85
C ASP A 90 15.19 6.15 2.83
N TYR A 91 14.70 5.56 1.74
CA TYR A 91 13.94 6.27 0.71
C TYR A 91 12.89 5.37 0.07
N PHE A 92 11.91 5.99 -0.57
CA PHE A 92 11.01 5.28 -1.48
C PHE A 92 11.43 5.58 -2.92
N GLN A 93 11.54 4.53 -3.74
CA GLN A 93 11.91 4.63 -5.14
C GLN A 93 10.68 4.38 -6.02
N VAL A 94 10.47 5.28 -6.97
CA VAL A 94 9.50 5.13 -8.03
C VAL A 94 10.20 5.18 -9.38
N ASN A 95 9.90 4.21 -10.24
CA ASN A 95 10.25 4.25 -11.65
C ASN A 95 8.99 4.20 -12.49
N ALA A 96 9.00 4.93 -13.60
CA ALA A 96 7.98 4.84 -14.63
C ALA A 96 8.62 4.92 -16.01
N SER A 97 8.01 4.29 -17.00
CA SER A 97 8.50 4.19 -18.37
C SER A 97 7.40 4.43 -19.37
N VAL A 98 7.77 5.02 -20.51
CA VAL A 98 6.92 5.08 -21.70
C VAL A 98 6.72 3.65 -22.23
N THR A 99 5.47 3.28 -22.51
CA THR A 99 5.13 1.97 -23.08
C THR A 99 5.76 1.81 -24.47
N THR A 100 6.43 0.68 -24.70
CA THR A 100 7.01 0.34 -26.01
C THR A 100 5.95 -0.27 -26.90
N ARG A 101 5.69 0.31 -28.06
CA ARG A 101 4.67 -0.18 -28.99
C ARG A 101 5.21 -0.85 -30.25
N PRO A 102 4.43 -1.75 -30.86
CA PRO A 102 4.69 -2.33 -32.19
C PRO A 102 4.90 -1.31 -33.31
N ASP A 103 4.23 -0.16 -33.23
CA ASP A 103 4.29 0.89 -34.25
C ASP A 103 5.47 1.86 -34.05
N HIS A 104 6.25 1.68 -32.99
CA HIS A 104 7.38 2.53 -32.59
C HIS A 104 6.98 4.01 -32.40
N THR A 105 5.69 4.32 -32.24
CA THR A 105 5.25 5.67 -31.88
C THR A 105 5.39 5.82 -30.37
N GLY A 106 6.57 6.30 -29.95
CA GLY A 106 6.81 6.62 -28.54
C GLY A 106 5.94 7.80 -28.08
N PHE A 107 5.63 7.85 -26.79
CA PHE A 107 5.01 9.02 -26.18
C PHE A 107 5.96 10.22 -26.24
N GLY A 108 5.63 11.21 -27.06
CA GLY A 108 6.45 12.43 -27.25
C GLY A 108 6.06 13.60 -26.35
N GLY A 109 5.07 13.43 -25.46
CA GLY A 109 4.61 14.48 -24.56
C GLY A 109 5.50 14.64 -23.33
N ASP A 110 5.41 15.81 -22.69
CA ASP A 110 6.07 16.05 -21.42
C ASP A 110 5.29 15.43 -20.26
N TRP A 111 6.00 14.75 -19.37
CA TRP A 111 5.42 14.08 -18.20
C TRP A 111 6.35 14.13 -17.00
N PHE A 112 5.83 13.79 -15.82
CA PHE A 112 6.58 13.72 -14.57
C PHE A 112 6.09 12.59 -13.67
N VAL A 113 6.92 12.25 -12.68
CA VAL A 113 6.62 11.28 -11.62
C VAL A 113 6.70 11.99 -10.29
N VAL A 114 5.74 11.69 -9.41
CA VAL A 114 5.81 12.03 -7.99
C VAL A 114 6.04 10.76 -7.21
N ALA A 115 7.11 10.74 -6.42
CA ALA A 115 7.36 9.73 -5.41
C ALA A 115 6.78 10.20 -4.07
N TYR A 116 6.03 9.33 -3.40
CA TYR A 116 5.50 9.56 -2.07
C TYR A 116 6.14 8.61 -1.07
N GLY A 117 6.46 9.10 0.13
CA GLY A 117 7.03 8.30 1.21
C GLY A 117 6.29 8.50 2.52
N ILE A 118 6.12 7.41 3.25
CA ILE A 118 5.61 7.38 4.62
C ILE A 118 6.79 7.03 5.53
N CYS A 119 7.29 8.01 6.27
CA CYS A 119 8.48 7.88 7.10
C CYS A 119 8.12 7.95 8.58
N GLY A 120 8.70 7.09 9.41
CA GLY A 120 8.41 7.05 10.83
C GLY A 120 9.61 6.64 11.67
N SER A 121 9.43 6.57 12.98
CA SER A 121 10.38 5.87 13.85
C SER A 121 10.39 4.38 13.51
N ALA A 122 11.50 3.69 13.74
CA ALA A 122 11.57 2.24 13.55
C ALA A 122 10.61 1.54 14.53
N PRO A 123 9.58 0.82 14.06
CA PRO A 123 8.79 -0.04 14.94
C PRO A 123 9.64 -1.21 15.44
N ALA A 124 9.19 -1.84 16.54
CA ALA A 124 9.83 -3.04 17.06
C ALA A 124 9.89 -4.13 15.98
N GLY A 125 11.04 -4.80 15.88
CA GLY A 125 11.25 -5.86 14.90
C GLY A 125 11.24 -5.41 13.43
N LEU A 126 11.43 -4.12 13.12
CA LEU A 126 11.47 -3.63 11.73
C LEU A 126 12.47 -4.43 10.88
N GLU A 127 12.00 -4.91 9.73
CA GLU A 127 12.79 -5.67 8.76
C GLU A 127 12.27 -5.44 7.34
N TYR A 128 13.19 -5.40 6.37
CA TYR A 128 12.87 -5.30 4.95
C TYR A 128 13.20 -6.62 4.29
N VAL A 129 12.21 -7.23 3.63
CA VAL A 129 12.37 -8.50 2.93
C VAL A 129 11.94 -8.36 1.48
N SER A 130 12.59 -9.13 0.59
CA SER A 130 12.19 -9.22 -0.81
C SER A 130 12.30 -10.64 -1.35
N ALA A 131 11.59 -10.91 -2.45
CA ALA A 131 11.69 -12.13 -3.22
C ALA A 131 11.49 -11.82 -4.71
N SER A 132 12.30 -12.44 -5.58
CA SER A 132 12.28 -12.20 -7.02
C SER A 132 12.06 -13.46 -7.84
N THR A 133 11.45 -13.33 -9.01
CA THR A 133 11.46 -14.40 -10.01
C THR A 133 12.76 -14.41 -10.81
N ALA A 134 13.13 -15.57 -11.38
CA ALA A 134 14.07 -15.61 -12.49
C ALA A 134 13.54 -14.79 -13.68
N ARG A 135 14.41 -14.41 -14.62
CA ARG A 135 14.01 -13.73 -15.86
C ARG A 135 13.71 -14.74 -16.97
N SER A 136 12.62 -14.55 -17.71
CA SER A 136 12.32 -15.29 -18.96
C SER A 136 11.30 -14.54 -19.82
N LEU A 137 10.93 -15.14 -20.95
CA LEU A 137 9.95 -14.64 -21.92
C LEU A 137 8.51 -15.13 -21.64
N THR A 138 8.14 -15.27 -20.37
CA THR A 138 6.78 -15.70 -20.01
C THR A 138 5.90 -14.46 -19.92
N SER A 139 4.68 -14.52 -20.48
CA SER A 139 3.75 -13.38 -20.55
C SER A 139 3.23 -12.88 -19.21
N SER A 140 3.45 -13.62 -18.12
CA SER A 140 3.13 -13.17 -16.77
C SER A 140 4.12 -13.71 -15.76
N ARG A 141 4.26 -12.99 -14.65
CA ARG A 141 5.07 -13.39 -13.50
C ARG A 141 4.36 -13.02 -12.23
N SER A 142 4.47 -13.88 -11.23
CA SER A 142 4.09 -13.55 -9.86
C SER A 142 5.10 -14.11 -8.87
N VAL A 143 5.32 -13.37 -7.79
CA VAL A 143 6.13 -13.80 -6.64
C VAL A 143 5.48 -13.32 -5.35
N THR A 144 5.67 -14.09 -4.29
CA THR A 144 5.21 -13.74 -2.95
C THR A 144 6.41 -13.69 -2.01
N VAL A 145 6.52 -12.60 -1.27
CA VAL A 145 7.46 -12.49 -0.15
C VAL A 145 6.69 -12.60 1.17
N SER A 146 7.20 -13.37 2.11
CA SER A 146 6.60 -13.55 3.44
C SER A 146 7.42 -12.82 4.50
N CYS A 147 6.74 -12.17 5.43
CA CYS A 147 7.40 -11.66 6.62
C CYS A 147 7.93 -12.82 7.49
N PRO A 148 9.03 -12.61 8.22
CA PRO A 148 9.52 -13.58 9.20
C PRO A 148 8.45 -13.98 10.22
N ALA A 149 8.59 -15.17 10.80
CA ALA A 149 7.64 -15.70 11.78
C ALA A 149 7.42 -14.70 12.92
N GLY A 150 6.15 -14.49 13.29
CA GLY A 150 5.74 -13.53 14.33
C GLY A 150 5.52 -12.11 13.83
N LYS A 151 6.12 -11.69 12.72
CA LYS A 151 6.00 -10.34 12.16
C LYS A 151 4.77 -10.16 11.26
N ARG A 152 4.45 -8.92 10.94
CA ARG A 152 3.38 -8.51 10.01
C ARG A 152 3.87 -7.47 9.01
N VAL A 153 3.27 -7.50 7.83
CA VAL A 153 3.45 -6.51 6.77
C VAL A 153 2.85 -5.19 7.23
N ILE A 154 3.68 -4.15 7.23
CA ILE A 154 3.29 -2.76 7.47
C ILE A 154 3.48 -1.89 6.22
N GLY A 155 4.25 -2.38 5.24
CA GLY A 155 4.49 -1.74 3.95
C GLY A 155 4.69 -2.76 2.86
N ALA A 156 4.33 -2.39 1.63
CA ALA A 156 4.44 -3.25 0.45
C ALA A 156 5.08 -2.49 -0.71
N GLY A 157 5.67 -3.22 -1.64
CA GLY A 157 6.24 -2.68 -2.86
C GLY A 157 6.41 -3.76 -3.93
N GLY A 158 6.62 -3.32 -5.16
CA GLY A 158 6.83 -4.16 -6.32
C GLY A 158 7.76 -3.50 -7.33
N GLN A 159 8.49 -4.32 -8.07
CA GLN A 159 9.35 -3.89 -9.16
C GLN A 159 9.32 -4.87 -10.32
N ILE A 160 9.34 -4.35 -11.53
CA ILE A 160 9.71 -5.07 -12.75
C ILE A 160 11.21 -4.86 -13.04
N HIS A 161 11.91 -5.91 -13.48
CA HIS A 161 13.31 -5.80 -13.88
C HIS A 161 13.70 -6.68 -15.11
N PRO A 162 14.34 -6.08 -16.14
CA PRO A 162 14.45 -4.63 -16.36
C PRO A 162 13.07 -4.02 -16.68
N ALA A 163 12.90 -2.73 -16.37
CA ALA A 163 11.70 -1.97 -16.70
C ALA A 163 11.98 -1.10 -17.93
N PHE A 164 11.36 -1.43 -19.07
CA PHE A 164 11.48 -0.64 -20.31
C PHE A 164 10.14 -0.48 -21.03
N GLY A 165 9.01 -0.41 -20.30
CA GLY A 165 7.74 -0.11 -20.95
C GLY A 165 7.07 -1.28 -21.70
N PHE A 166 7.51 -2.53 -21.51
CA PHE A 166 6.94 -3.71 -22.18
C PHE A 166 6.23 -4.66 -21.20
N VAL A 167 6.14 -4.30 -19.92
CA VAL A 167 5.48 -5.07 -18.86
C VAL A 167 4.75 -4.09 -17.95
N VAL A 168 3.52 -4.40 -17.59
CA VAL A 168 2.71 -3.64 -16.65
C VAL A 168 2.81 -4.23 -15.25
N LEU A 169 3.12 -3.40 -14.26
CA LEU A 169 2.99 -3.75 -12.86
C LEU A 169 1.52 -3.70 -12.47
N ASP A 170 0.94 -4.88 -12.25
CA ASP A 170 -0.52 -5.05 -12.13
C ASP A 170 -0.96 -5.18 -10.67
N ASP A 171 -0.20 -5.97 -9.89
CA ASP A 171 -0.52 -6.32 -8.53
C ASP A 171 0.60 -5.98 -7.55
N ILE A 172 0.24 -5.30 -6.45
CA ILE A 172 0.97 -5.27 -5.19
C ILE A 172 -0.05 -5.53 -4.09
N VAL A 173 -0.19 -6.80 -3.69
CA VAL A 173 -1.30 -7.26 -2.84
C VAL A 173 -0.76 -7.78 -1.51
N PRO A 174 -0.91 -7.03 -0.40
CA PRO A 174 -0.75 -7.56 0.94
C PRO A 174 -1.79 -8.66 1.21
N SER A 175 -1.38 -9.75 1.88
CA SER A 175 -2.33 -10.79 2.28
C SER A 175 -3.28 -10.28 3.38
N ALA A 176 -4.48 -10.87 3.47
CA ALA A 176 -5.50 -10.45 4.43
C ALA A 176 -5.03 -10.56 5.90
N SER A 177 -4.16 -11.54 6.20
CA SER A 177 -3.52 -11.71 7.50
C SER A 177 -2.29 -10.82 7.71
N LEU A 178 -1.93 -9.99 6.73
CA LEU A 178 -0.75 -9.14 6.70
C LEU A 178 0.53 -9.93 7.00
N THR A 179 0.70 -11.11 6.41
CA THR A 179 1.89 -11.96 6.60
C THR A 179 2.77 -12.05 5.36
N SER A 180 2.29 -11.56 4.23
CA SER A 180 2.99 -11.63 2.94
C SER A 180 2.51 -10.56 1.97
N VAL A 181 3.32 -10.29 0.95
CA VAL A 181 2.97 -9.44 -0.19
C VAL A 181 3.16 -10.25 -1.46
N ARG A 182 2.13 -10.32 -2.29
CA ARG A 182 2.20 -10.86 -3.65
C ARG A 182 2.35 -9.73 -4.64
N VAL A 183 3.29 -9.86 -5.55
CA VAL A 183 3.42 -9.00 -6.72
C VAL A 183 3.16 -9.82 -7.98
N ALA A 184 2.46 -9.22 -8.94
CA ALA A 184 2.32 -9.78 -10.27
C ALA A 184 2.38 -8.68 -11.33
N ALA A 185 2.81 -9.10 -12.51
CA ALA A 185 2.94 -8.25 -13.67
C ALA A 185 2.68 -9.07 -14.93
N TYR A 186 2.31 -8.38 -16.00
CA TYR A 186 1.93 -8.96 -17.28
C TYR A 186 2.67 -8.24 -18.41
N GLU A 187 3.06 -8.97 -19.44
CA GLU A 187 3.55 -8.34 -20.67
C GLU A 187 2.48 -7.40 -21.23
N ALA A 188 2.91 -6.20 -21.60
CA ALA A 188 2.12 -5.30 -22.44
C ALA A 188 2.27 -5.72 -23.91
N GLU A 189 1.47 -5.16 -24.81
CA GLU A 189 1.60 -5.46 -26.23
C GLU A 189 2.91 -4.89 -26.78
N THR A 190 3.83 -5.79 -27.12
CA THR A 190 5.16 -5.45 -27.62
C THR A 190 5.56 -6.35 -28.79
N THR A 191 6.33 -5.82 -29.73
CA THR A 191 6.98 -6.59 -30.80
C THR A 191 8.38 -7.07 -30.43
N TRP A 192 8.89 -6.67 -29.26
CA TRP A 192 10.26 -6.94 -28.82
C TRP A 192 10.29 -7.50 -27.40
N PRO A 193 9.76 -8.72 -27.17
CA PRO A 193 9.80 -9.33 -25.85
C PRO A 193 11.26 -9.61 -25.46
N ILE A 194 11.64 -9.16 -24.26
CA ILE A 194 12.94 -9.47 -23.65
C ILE A 194 12.75 -10.20 -22.32
N PRO A 195 13.71 -11.01 -21.87
CA PRO A 195 13.57 -11.68 -20.58
C PRO A 195 13.42 -10.71 -19.41
N TRP A 196 12.34 -10.87 -18.64
CA TRP A 196 12.01 -10.01 -17.50
C TRP A 196 11.58 -10.82 -16.28
N GLY A 197 11.58 -10.17 -15.11
CA GLY A 197 11.13 -10.74 -13.85
C GLY A 197 10.51 -9.68 -12.94
N VAL A 198 9.91 -10.13 -11.85
CA VAL A 198 9.32 -9.28 -10.82
C VAL A 198 9.98 -9.53 -9.48
N GLU A 199 10.02 -8.48 -8.66
CA GLU A 199 10.45 -8.54 -7.27
C GLU A 199 9.35 -7.96 -6.36
N ALA A 200 8.95 -8.73 -5.35
CA ALA A 200 8.05 -8.29 -4.29
C ALA A 200 8.86 -7.80 -3.09
N PHE A 201 8.40 -6.70 -2.47
CA PHE A 201 8.99 -6.13 -1.26
C PHE A 201 7.95 -6.07 -0.15
N ALA A 202 8.36 -6.41 1.07
CA ALA A 202 7.57 -6.17 2.27
C ALA A 202 8.42 -5.47 3.33
N VAL A 203 7.83 -4.45 3.96
CA VAL A 203 8.31 -3.90 5.22
C VAL A 203 7.56 -4.62 6.33
N CYS A 204 8.30 -5.31 7.18
CA CYS A 204 7.78 -6.17 8.24
C CYS A 204 8.14 -5.58 9.60
N ALA A 205 7.26 -5.76 10.59
CA ALA A 205 7.52 -5.40 11.97
C ALA A 205 6.78 -6.35 12.91
N ASP A 206 7.07 -6.29 14.20
CA ASP A 206 6.21 -6.91 15.20
C ASP A 206 4.79 -6.32 15.09
N PRO A 207 3.71 -7.08 15.39
CA PRO A 207 2.34 -6.60 15.21
C PRO A 207 2.09 -5.25 15.90
N ILE A 208 1.82 -4.22 15.09
CA ILE A 208 1.53 -2.86 15.58
C ILE A 208 0.08 -2.83 16.11
N PRO A 209 -0.22 -2.12 17.21
CA PRO A 209 -1.59 -1.95 17.68
C PRO A 209 -2.52 -1.40 16.57
N GLY A 210 -3.74 -1.92 16.51
CA GLY A 210 -4.73 -1.52 15.49
C GLY A 210 -4.38 -1.91 14.05
N LEU A 211 -3.35 -2.73 13.82
CA LEU A 211 -2.96 -3.16 12.48
C LEU A 211 -4.10 -3.89 11.77
N THR A 212 -4.50 -3.37 10.60
CA THR A 212 -5.61 -3.88 9.79
C THR A 212 -5.38 -3.59 8.31
N LEU A 213 -5.96 -4.44 7.45
CA LEU A 213 -6.01 -4.22 6.01
C LEU A 213 -7.43 -3.81 5.63
N VAL A 214 -7.58 -2.62 5.06
CA VAL A 214 -8.85 -2.18 4.46
C VAL A 214 -8.71 -2.10 2.95
N SER A 215 -9.81 -2.35 2.23
CA SER A 215 -9.81 -2.29 0.77
C SER A 215 -11.13 -1.79 0.21
N ALA A 216 -11.07 -1.21 -0.98
CA ALA A 216 -12.23 -0.84 -1.78
C ALA A 216 -11.98 -1.24 -3.24
N ALA A 217 -13.05 -1.53 -3.98
CA ALA A 217 -12.99 -1.92 -5.39
C ALA A 217 -13.84 -0.97 -6.25
N SER A 218 -13.40 -0.73 -7.48
CA SER A 218 -14.18 -0.04 -8.49
C SER A 218 -15.32 -0.93 -9.02
N PRO A 219 -16.32 -0.34 -9.71
CA PRO A 219 -17.23 -1.10 -10.56
C PRO A 219 -16.49 -1.89 -11.66
N GLY A 220 -17.11 -2.99 -12.10
CA GLY A 220 -16.67 -3.83 -13.21
C GLY A 220 -17.26 -3.35 -14.53
N ASP A 221 -16.55 -2.43 -15.18
CA ASP A 221 -16.88 -1.82 -16.48
C ASP A 221 -15.59 -1.53 -17.26
N SER A 222 -15.69 -0.90 -18.43
CA SER A 222 -14.54 -0.53 -19.29
C SER A 222 -14.03 0.91 -19.07
N LEU A 223 -14.48 1.59 -18.01
CA LEU A 223 -14.04 2.97 -17.75
C LEU A 223 -12.70 2.98 -17.01
N ASP A 224 -11.96 4.09 -17.13
CA ASP A 224 -10.83 4.37 -16.26
C ASP A 224 -11.23 4.29 -14.79
N LYS A 225 -10.37 3.72 -13.95
CA LYS A 225 -10.69 3.48 -12.55
C LYS A 225 -10.11 4.55 -11.67
N THR A 226 -10.94 5.00 -10.75
CA THR A 226 -10.58 5.83 -9.62
C THR A 226 -11.26 5.23 -8.40
N VAL A 227 -10.46 4.78 -7.43
CA VAL A 227 -10.98 4.19 -6.20
C VAL A 227 -10.13 4.63 -5.02
N GLY A 228 -10.77 4.83 -3.88
CA GLY A 228 -10.11 5.23 -2.64
C GLY A 228 -10.60 4.42 -1.46
N VAL A 229 -9.77 4.32 -0.42
CA VAL A 229 -10.14 3.68 0.84
C VAL A 229 -9.58 4.47 2.01
N THR A 230 -10.42 4.67 3.04
CA THR A 230 -10.06 5.37 4.27
C THR A 230 -9.73 4.36 5.36
N CYS A 231 -8.66 4.63 6.12
CA CYS A 231 -8.33 3.89 7.33
C CYS A 231 -9.41 4.08 8.42
N PRO A 232 -9.64 3.08 9.28
CA PRO A 232 -10.54 3.24 10.42
C PRO A 232 -10.13 4.40 11.33
N THR A 233 -11.11 5.03 11.99
CA THR A 233 -10.87 6.13 12.93
C THR A 233 -9.81 5.75 13.97
N GLY A 234 -8.84 6.66 14.18
CA GLY A 234 -7.74 6.44 15.12
C GLY A 234 -6.56 5.66 14.55
N THR A 235 -6.63 5.22 13.29
CA THR A 235 -5.50 4.60 12.57
C THR A 235 -5.04 5.47 11.42
N ARG A 236 -3.82 5.23 10.94
CA ARG A 236 -3.19 5.92 9.81
C ARG A 236 -2.63 4.92 8.81
N VAL A 237 -2.39 5.35 7.58
CA VAL A 237 -1.79 4.57 6.50
C VAL A 237 -0.29 4.38 6.80
N HIS A 238 0.14 3.11 6.88
CA HIS A 238 1.55 2.72 6.92
C HIS A 238 2.05 2.25 5.56
N GLY A 239 1.18 1.58 4.82
CA GLY A 239 1.48 0.95 3.55
C GLY A 239 0.25 0.87 2.67
N LEU A 240 0.47 0.57 1.41
CA LEU A 240 -0.57 0.56 0.39
C LEU A 240 -0.30 -0.54 -0.63
N GLY A 241 -1.35 -0.89 -1.36
CA GLY A 241 -1.30 -1.90 -2.40
C GLY A 241 -2.44 -1.70 -3.39
N ALA A 242 -2.37 -2.40 -4.51
CA ALA A 242 -3.40 -2.39 -5.53
C ALA A 242 -3.42 -3.73 -6.27
N SER A 243 -4.55 -4.00 -6.92
CA SER A 243 -4.65 -5.08 -7.91
C SER A 243 -5.58 -4.66 -9.03
N LEU A 244 -5.26 -5.06 -10.24
CA LEU A 244 -6.19 -5.02 -11.37
C LEU A 244 -6.73 -6.43 -11.62
N THR A 245 -7.92 -6.54 -12.18
CA THR A 245 -8.51 -7.85 -12.48
C THR A 245 -9.14 -7.81 -13.85
N ALA A 246 -8.69 -8.74 -14.69
CA ALA A 246 -9.04 -8.94 -16.10
C ALA A 246 -8.23 -8.21 -17.20
N PRO A 247 -7.54 -7.06 -17.01
CA PRO A 247 -6.93 -6.37 -18.15
C PRO A 247 -5.63 -7.04 -18.65
N VAL A 248 -4.94 -7.84 -17.83
CA VAL A 248 -3.79 -8.69 -18.26
C VAL A 248 -2.75 -7.93 -19.13
N GLY A 249 -2.29 -6.77 -18.66
CA GLY A 249 -1.31 -5.96 -19.39
C GLY A 249 -1.90 -4.81 -20.21
N GLU A 250 -3.22 -4.78 -20.43
CA GLU A 250 -3.92 -3.74 -21.21
C GLU A 250 -4.33 -2.51 -20.37
N ALA A 251 -4.09 -2.55 -19.04
CA ALA A 251 -4.37 -1.44 -18.14
C ALA A 251 -3.30 -1.34 -17.07
N ALA A 252 -2.91 -0.12 -16.70
CA ALA A 252 -1.80 0.15 -15.80
C ALA A 252 -2.21 1.05 -14.62
N ILE A 253 -1.50 0.85 -13.51
CA ILE A 253 -1.54 1.75 -12.35
C ILE A 253 -0.77 3.04 -12.73
N ILE A 254 -1.48 4.16 -12.82
CA ILE A 254 -0.86 5.47 -13.05
C ILE A 254 -0.69 6.27 -11.75
N ALA A 255 -1.48 5.93 -10.72
CA ALA A 255 -1.40 6.55 -9.42
C ALA A 255 -1.78 5.55 -8.33
N LEU A 256 -0.93 5.45 -7.32
CA LEU A 256 -1.23 4.73 -6.08
C LEU A 256 -0.50 5.47 -4.96
N TYR A 257 -1.22 6.25 -4.16
CA TYR A 257 -0.59 7.13 -3.19
C TYR A 257 -1.44 7.34 -1.93
N PRO A 258 -0.80 7.62 -0.78
CA PRO A 258 -1.50 8.05 0.42
C PRO A 258 -1.78 9.56 0.35
N ALA A 259 -2.93 9.98 0.89
CA ALA A 259 -3.27 11.39 1.05
C ALA A 259 -2.91 11.88 2.46
N GLN A 260 -2.58 13.16 2.62
CA GLN A 260 -2.50 13.76 3.96
C GLN A 260 -3.90 13.83 4.59
N PRO A 261 -4.05 13.55 5.91
CA PRO A 261 -3.03 13.37 6.95
C PRO A 261 -2.49 11.93 7.16
N LEU A 262 -2.47 11.10 6.11
CA LEU A 262 -2.21 9.66 6.12
C LEU A 262 -3.39 8.86 6.67
N ASP A 263 -4.60 9.16 6.24
CA ASP A 263 -5.82 8.43 6.59
C ASP A 263 -6.52 7.81 5.37
N HIS A 264 -6.05 8.09 4.16
CA HIS A 264 -6.68 7.65 2.92
C HIS A 264 -5.64 7.24 1.87
N VAL A 265 -5.95 6.21 1.08
CA VAL A 265 -5.17 5.78 -0.09
C VAL A 265 -6.03 5.91 -1.33
N ARG A 266 -5.45 6.43 -2.41
CA ARG A 266 -6.09 6.55 -3.72
C ARG A 266 -5.35 5.73 -4.76
N LEU A 267 -6.13 5.08 -5.62
CA LEU A 267 -5.70 4.37 -6.81
C LEU A 267 -6.36 5.00 -8.04
N GLU A 268 -5.55 5.26 -9.06
CA GLU A 268 -5.99 5.55 -10.42
C GLU A 268 -5.32 4.57 -11.37
N ALA A 269 -6.14 3.91 -12.18
CA ALA A 269 -5.69 2.97 -13.19
C ALA A 269 -6.42 3.25 -14.51
N ARG A 270 -5.74 3.04 -15.62
CA ARG A 270 -6.28 3.33 -16.95
C ARG A 270 -5.89 2.22 -17.90
N GLU A 271 -6.79 1.92 -18.82
CA GLU A 271 -6.41 1.18 -20.01
C GLU A 271 -5.33 1.96 -20.75
N ASP A 272 -4.45 1.22 -21.41
CA ASP A 272 -3.51 1.80 -22.35
C ASP A 272 -4.25 2.40 -23.55
N ARG A 273 -3.50 2.75 -24.60
CA ARG A 273 -4.08 3.39 -25.78
C ARG A 273 -4.85 2.43 -26.68
N SER A 274 -4.51 1.14 -26.69
CA SER A 274 -5.25 0.09 -27.43
C SER A 274 -6.66 -0.03 -26.87
N GLY A 275 -6.76 0.07 -25.54
CA GLY A 275 -7.99 -0.19 -24.80
C GLY A 275 -8.19 -1.69 -24.56
N TYR A 276 -9.00 -2.02 -23.57
CA TYR A 276 -9.36 -3.40 -23.26
C TYR A 276 -10.81 -3.68 -23.68
N ASP A 277 -11.02 -4.70 -24.50
CA ASP A 277 -12.35 -5.07 -25.05
C ASP A 277 -13.32 -5.70 -24.02
N GLY A 278 -13.01 -5.60 -22.72
CA GLY A 278 -13.77 -6.22 -21.64
C GLY A 278 -14.02 -5.33 -20.43
N ASN A 279 -14.79 -5.84 -19.48
CA ASN A 279 -14.98 -5.20 -18.19
C ASN A 279 -13.86 -5.62 -17.23
N TRP A 280 -13.36 -4.66 -16.46
CA TRP A 280 -12.30 -4.89 -15.49
C TRP A 280 -12.57 -4.14 -14.20
N THR A 281 -11.85 -4.53 -13.14
CA THR A 281 -11.93 -3.87 -11.83
C THR A 281 -10.55 -3.49 -11.33
N ALA A 282 -10.49 -2.43 -10.54
CA ALA A 282 -9.33 -2.06 -9.75
C ALA A 282 -9.70 -2.15 -8.26
N ARG A 283 -8.77 -2.65 -7.44
CA ARG A 283 -8.88 -2.68 -5.99
C ARG A 283 -7.71 -1.95 -5.37
N VAL A 284 -7.99 -1.10 -4.39
CA VAL A 284 -6.99 -0.42 -3.59
C VAL A 284 -6.96 -1.02 -2.19
N HIS A 285 -5.77 -1.09 -1.61
CA HIS A 285 -5.51 -1.59 -0.27
C HIS A 285 -4.79 -0.52 0.56
N ALA A 286 -5.23 -0.35 1.81
CA ALA A 286 -4.50 0.42 2.81
C ALA A 286 -4.18 -0.48 4.01
N ILE A 287 -2.89 -0.52 4.37
CA ILE A 287 -2.42 -1.12 5.61
C ILE A 287 -2.44 -0.02 6.65
N CYS A 288 -3.37 -0.13 7.59
CA CYS A 288 -3.60 0.86 8.62
C CYS A 288 -3.15 0.34 9.97
N ALA A 289 -2.58 1.19 10.81
CA ALA A 289 -2.35 0.88 12.22
C ALA A 289 -2.51 2.16 13.04
N THR A 290 -2.60 2.05 14.38
CA THR A 290 -2.55 3.25 15.21
C THR A 290 -1.23 3.93 14.96
#